data_AF-A0A3N5CCJ9-F1
#
_entry.id   AF-A0A3N5CCJ9-F1
#
_cell.length_a   1.000
_cell.length_b   1.000
_cell.length_c   1.000
_cell.angle_alpha   90.00
_cell.angle_beta   90.00
_cell.angle_gamma   90.00
#
_symmetry.space_group_name_H-M   'P 1'
#
loop_
_entity.id
_entity.type
_entity.pdbx_description
1 polymer ?
#
loop_
_entity_poly.entity_id
_entity_poly.type
_entity_poly.pdbx_seq_one_letter_code
_entity_poly.pdbx_strand_id
1 'polypeptide(L)'
;REGNDLYFEMKEGGVLDKVALCYGQMNEPPGARNRIAFTGLTMAEYFRDEKGLDVLMFIDNIFRYAQSGAEMSALLGRIPSAVGYQPTLAGEMGKLQERIASTKNGSITSVQAVYVPADDLTDPAPASVFAHLDATTVLNRKIAEKGIYPAVDPLDSTSRILSPQMIGEKHYEIATGIQQVLQKYKDLQDIIAILGLDELSEEDKKTVERARKIEKFLSQPFFVAEVFTGSPGKYVTLQETLEGFGGIL
;
A
#
# COMPACT_ATOMS: atom_id res chain seq x y z
N ARG A 1 11.41 6.59 -18.13
CA ARG A 1 10.07 6.67 -18.75
C ARG A 1 9.06 7.13 -17.71
N GLU A 2 8.73 6.31 -16.71
CA GLU A 2 7.76 6.67 -15.65
C GLU A 2 8.09 7.98 -14.92
N GLY A 3 9.36 8.23 -14.56
CA GLY A 3 9.74 9.51 -13.96
C GLY A 3 9.54 10.73 -14.88
N ASN A 4 9.62 10.55 -16.19
CA ASN A 4 9.33 11.62 -17.15
C ASN A 4 7.81 11.87 -17.23
N ASP A 5 7.03 10.80 -17.33
CA ASP A 5 5.57 10.87 -17.40
C ASP A 5 5.01 11.56 -16.14
N LEU A 6 5.50 11.17 -14.95
CA LEU A 6 5.13 11.80 -13.67
C LEU A 6 5.48 13.29 -13.62
N TYR A 7 6.65 13.68 -14.13
CA TYR A 7 7.05 15.10 -14.16
C TYR A 7 6.09 15.94 -15.00
N PHE A 8 5.71 15.45 -16.19
CA PHE A 8 4.77 16.15 -17.07
C PHE A 8 3.35 16.14 -16.50
N GLU A 9 2.91 15.06 -15.88
CA GLU A 9 1.62 14.98 -15.20
C GLU A 9 1.54 16.01 -14.04
N MET A 10 2.60 16.11 -13.22
CA MET A 10 2.68 17.12 -12.16
C MET A 10 2.74 18.56 -12.71
N LYS A 11 3.35 18.75 -13.88
CA LYS A 11 3.40 20.04 -14.57
C LYS A 11 2.02 20.45 -15.07
N GLU A 12 1.31 19.54 -15.73
CA GLU A 12 -0.05 19.76 -16.24
C GLU A 12 -1.04 19.94 -15.09
N GLY A 13 -0.86 19.20 -14.00
CA GLY A 13 -1.63 19.36 -12.76
C GLY A 13 -1.30 20.63 -11.96
N GLY A 14 -0.26 21.39 -12.34
CA GLY A 14 0.10 22.65 -11.68
C GLY A 14 0.59 22.50 -10.23
N VAL A 15 1.24 21.37 -9.91
CA VAL A 15 1.72 21.06 -8.55
C VAL A 15 3.24 21.05 -8.40
N LEU A 16 3.99 21.36 -9.48
CA LEU A 16 5.45 21.34 -9.47
C LEU A 16 6.08 22.31 -8.44
N ASP A 17 5.40 23.37 -8.08
CA ASP A 17 5.86 24.34 -7.06
C ASP A 17 5.76 23.80 -5.62
N LYS A 18 5.02 22.70 -5.42
CA LYS A 18 4.74 22.08 -4.11
C LYS A 18 5.42 20.73 -3.93
N VAL A 19 6.21 20.27 -4.90
CA VAL A 19 6.84 18.95 -4.91
C VAL A 19 8.34 19.05 -5.11
N ALA A 20 9.09 18.23 -4.38
CA ALA A 20 10.50 17.98 -4.63
C ALA A 20 10.65 16.58 -5.24
N LEU A 21 11.27 16.49 -6.43
CA LEU A 21 11.46 15.23 -7.14
C LEU A 21 12.92 14.78 -7.03
N CYS A 22 13.12 13.61 -6.40
CA CYS A 22 14.41 12.97 -6.24
C CYS A 22 14.43 11.65 -7.01
N TYR A 23 15.22 11.58 -8.09
CA TYR A 23 15.31 10.39 -8.93
C TYR A 23 16.66 9.69 -8.79
N GLY A 24 16.62 8.37 -8.58
CA GLY A 24 17.73 7.45 -8.67
C GLY A 24 17.31 6.30 -9.56
N GLN A 25 17.55 6.45 -10.86
CA GLN A 25 16.95 5.59 -11.88
C GLN A 25 17.60 4.19 -11.92
N MET A 26 16.93 3.21 -12.54
CA MET A 26 17.44 1.82 -12.60
C MET A 26 18.78 1.68 -13.33
N ASN A 27 19.11 2.59 -14.25
CA ASN A 27 20.37 2.62 -14.97
C ASN A 27 21.54 3.18 -14.14
N GLU A 28 21.28 3.66 -12.92
CA GLU A 28 22.31 4.16 -12.02
C GLU A 28 22.99 3.04 -11.22
N PRO A 29 24.26 3.24 -10.81
CA PRO A 29 24.97 2.27 -9.99
C PRO A 29 24.26 2.02 -8.65
N PRO A 30 24.44 0.84 -8.03
CA PRO A 30 23.73 0.46 -6.80
C PRO A 30 23.97 1.45 -5.65
N GLY A 31 25.15 2.07 -5.59
CA GLY A 31 25.43 3.12 -4.59
C GLY A 31 24.49 4.32 -4.68
N ALA A 32 24.21 4.80 -5.89
CA ALA A 32 23.30 5.92 -6.10
C ALA A 32 21.84 5.52 -5.81
N ARG A 33 21.40 4.37 -6.33
CA ARG A 33 20.06 3.80 -6.06
C ARG A 33 19.80 3.57 -4.58
N ASN A 34 20.81 3.19 -3.80
CA ASN A 34 20.64 3.00 -2.36
C ASN A 34 20.58 4.33 -1.60
N ARG A 35 21.31 5.36 -2.04
CA ARG A 35 21.40 6.65 -1.32
C ARG A 35 20.30 7.62 -1.65
N ILE A 36 19.63 7.50 -2.80
CA ILE A 36 18.55 8.44 -3.20
C ILE A 36 17.41 8.51 -2.17
N ALA A 37 17.08 7.40 -1.51
CA ALA A 37 16.06 7.36 -0.47
C ALA A 37 16.41 8.31 0.71
N PHE A 38 17.69 8.35 1.10
CA PHE A 38 18.18 9.28 2.13
C PHE A 38 18.21 10.72 1.64
N THR A 39 18.48 10.97 0.35
CA THR A 39 18.41 12.32 -0.22
C THR A 39 16.99 12.87 -0.14
N GLY A 40 15.99 12.10 -0.58
CA GLY A 40 14.57 12.47 -0.46
C GLY A 40 14.15 12.67 1.00
N LEU A 41 14.57 11.76 1.88
CA LEU A 41 14.31 11.87 3.32
C LEU A 41 14.92 13.14 3.93
N THR A 42 16.15 13.48 3.58
CA THR A 42 16.81 14.69 4.13
C THR A 42 16.06 15.97 3.73
N MET A 43 15.52 16.02 2.51
CA MET A 43 14.65 17.13 2.09
C MET A 43 13.34 17.15 2.86
N ALA A 44 12.71 15.99 3.05
CA ALA A 44 11.48 15.86 3.84
C ALA A 44 11.70 16.28 5.30
N GLU A 45 12.81 15.88 5.92
CA GLU A 45 13.19 16.28 7.28
C GLU A 45 13.42 17.78 7.39
N TYR A 46 14.01 18.44 6.38
CA TYR A 46 14.11 19.89 6.39
C TYR A 46 12.73 20.57 6.45
N PHE A 47 11.77 20.09 5.66
CA PHE A 47 10.40 20.61 5.71
C PHE A 47 9.71 20.30 7.04
N ARG A 48 9.95 19.13 7.63
CA ARG A 48 9.41 18.74 8.94
C ARG A 48 10.01 19.57 10.08
N ASP A 49 11.33 19.63 10.17
CA ASP A 49 12.05 20.09 11.37
C ASP A 49 12.34 21.60 11.33
N GLU A 50 12.74 22.14 10.17
CA GLU A 50 13.10 23.56 10.02
C GLU A 50 11.91 24.42 9.59
N LYS A 51 10.99 23.87 8.79
CA LYS A 51 9.78 24.59 8.34
C LYS A 51 8.54 24.27 9.16
N GLY A 52 8.57 23.22 9.98
CA GLY A 52 7.44 22.81 10.81
C GLY A 52 6.21 22.38 10.02
N LEU A 53 6.40 21.77 8.85
CA LEU A 53 5.33 21.38 7.93
C LEU A 53 4.95 19.91 8.09
N ASP A 54 3.72 19.60 7.65
CA ASP A 54 3.27 18.23 7.41
C ASP A 54 3.64 17.83 5.98
N VAL A 55 4.51 16.84 5.85
CA VAL A 55 5.14 16.46 4.59
C VAL A 55 4.58 15.12 4.12
N LEU A 56 4.16 15.05 2.85
CA LEU A 56 3.88 13.79 2.17
C LEU A 56 5.14 13.30 1.45
N MET A 57 5.59 12.09 1.78
CA MET A 57 6.76 11.47 1.17
C MET A 57 6.36 10.22 0.39
N PHE A 58 6.65 10.20 -0.90
CA PHE A 58 6.40 9.03 -1.75
C PHE A 58 7.72 8.31 -2.06
N ILE A 59 7.82 7.03 -1.73
CA ILE A 59 8.98 6.18 -2.06
C ILE A 59 8.54 5.10 -3.03
N ASP A 60 8.94 5.24 -4.29
CA ASP A 60 8.72 4.24 -5.33
C ASP A 60 10.08 3.81 -5.94
N ASN A 61 10.64 2.66 -5.59
CA ASN A 61 10.11 1.54 -4.79
C ASN A 61 11.08 1.17 -3.66
N ILE A 62 10.59 1.02 -2.42
CA ILE A 62 11.43 0.76 -1.25
C ILE A 62 12.16 -0.59 -1.33
N PHE A 63 11.63 -1.57 -2.06
CA PHE A 63 12.34 -2.83 -2.32
C PHE A 63 13.67 -2.59 -3.06
N ARG A 64 13.74 -1.59 -3.95
CA ARG A 64 14.97 -1.27 -4.69
C ARG A 64 16.08 -0.74 -3.80
N TYR A 65 15.73 -0.16 -2.64
CA TYR A 65 16.69 0.18 -1.60
C TYR A 65 17.34 -1.09 -1.03
N ALA A 66 16.54 -2.10 -0.66
CA ALA A 66 17.07 -3.39 -0.18
C ALA A 66 17.90 -4.11 -1.25
N GLN A 67 17.41 -4.16 -2.49
CA GLN A 67 18.10 -4.79 -3.62
C GLN A 67 19.48 -4.17 -3.89
N SER A 68 19.55 -2.84 -3.97
CA SER A 68 20.82 -2.13 -4.15
C SER A 68 21.78 -2.32 -2.97
N GLY A 69 21.25 -2.48 -1.75
CA GLY A 69 22.03 -2.85 -0.57
C GLY A 69 22.68 -4.23 -0.68
N ALA A 70 21.94 -5.22 -1.18
CA ALA A 70 22.46 -6.56 -1.43
C ALA A 70 23.58 -6.54 -2.49
N GLU A 71 23.38 -5.82 -3.60
CA GLU A 71 24.40 -5.65 -4.65
C GLU A 71 25.69 -5.02 -4.11
N MET A 72 25.59 -3.95 -3.31
CA MET A 72 26.75 -3.32 -2.69
C MET A 72 27.43 -4.25 -1.67
N SER A 73 26.66 -5.00 -0.89
CA SER A 73 27.19 -5.93 0.11
C SER A 73 28.02 -7.04 -0.55
N ALA A 74 27.58 -7.54 -1.70
CA ALA A 74 28.34 -8.51 -2.49
C ALA A 74 29.66 -7.92 -3.00
N LEU A 75 29.65 -6.68 -3.51
CA LEU A 75 30.87 -5.98 -3.95
C LEU A 75 31.87 -5.72 -2.81
N LEU A 76 31.37 -5.52 -1.59
CA LEU A 76 32.19 -5.35 -0.38
C LEU A 76 32.73 -6.67 0.19
N GLY A 77 32.42 -7.82 -0.43
CA GLY A 77 32.88 -9.13 0.02
C GLY A 77 32.26 -9.60 1.34
N ARG A 78 31.09 -9.08 1.71
CA ARG A 78 30.36 -9.55 2.89
C ARG A 78 29.71 -10.89 2.61
N ILE A 79 29.69 -11.77 3.60
CA ILE A 79 28.98 -13.05 3.52
C ILE A 79 27.47 -12.76 3.41
N PRO A 80 26.76 -13.31 2.40
CA PRO A 80 25.33 -13.11 2.25
C PRO A 80 24.53 -13.80 3.35
N SER A 81 23.36 -13.24 3.66
CA SER A 81 22.39 -13.80 4.60
C SER A 81 21.30 -14.59 3.84
N ALA A 82 20.15 -14.81 4.49
CA ALA A 82 19.00 -15.49 3.91
C ALA A 82 18.64 -14.90 2.54
N VAL A 83 18.38 -15.80 1.57
CA VAL A 83 17.93 -15.47 0.21
C VAL A 83 18.90 -14.55 -0.56
N GLY A 84 20.15 -14.39 -0.09
CA GLY A 84 21.19 -13.59 -0.77
C GLY A 84 21.21 -12.10 -0.39
N TYR A 85 20.41 -11.67 0.58
CA TYR A 85 20.44 -10.28 1.08
C TYR A 85 21.69 -9.99 1.92
N GLN A 86 21.96 -8.70 2.11
CA GLN A 86 23.02 -8.25 2.99
C GLN A 86 22.73 -8.63 4.46
N PRO A 87 23.73 -9.04 5.25
CA PRO A 87 23.55 -9.36 6.67
C PRO A 87 23.11 -8.14 7.51
N THR A 88 23.25 -6.93 6.95
CA THR A 88 22.87 -5.66 7.58
C THR A 88 21.47 -5.18 7.19
N LEU A 89 20.67 -5.98 6.49
CA LEU A 89 19.39 -5.55 5.89
C LEU A 89 18.46 -4.88 6.90
N ALA A 90 18.17 -5.55 8.02
CA ALA A 90 17.27 -5.01 9.05
C ALA A 90 17.80 -3.70 9.66
N GLY A 91 19.11 -3.62 9.93
CA GLY A 91 19.72 -2.41 10.49
C GLY A 91 19.78 -1.24 9.50
N GLU A 92 19.97 -1.51 8.21
CA GLU A 92 19.92 -0.51 7.14
C GLU A 92 18.49 0.00 6.93
N MET A 93 17.52 -0.91 6.89
CA MET A 93 16.10 -0.57 6.78
C MET A 93 15.64 0.29 7.96
N GLY A 94 15.95 -0.12 9.20
CA GLY A 94 15.59 0.65 10.39
C GLY A 94 16.19 2.05 10.40
N LYS A 95 17.44 2.24 9.96
CA LYS A 95 18.04 3.58 9.85
C LYS A 95 17.31 4.52 8.90
N LEU A 96 16.65 3.97 7.88
CA LEU A 96 15.83 4.76 6.95
C LEU A 96 14.44 4.98 7.52
N GLN A 97 13.76 3.91 7.96
CA GLN A 97 12.36 3.95 8.37
C GLN A 97 12.15 4.74 9.67
N GLU A 98 13.03 4.61 10.66
CA GLU A 98 12.87 5.29 11.96
C GLU A 98 12.98 6.82 11.87
N ARG A 99 13.54 7.34 10.77
CA ARG A 99 13.59 8.79 10.50
C ARG A 99 12.30 9.30 9.86
N ILE A 100 11.54 8.42 9.24
CA ILE A 100 10.22 8.71 8.65
C ILE A 100 9.20 8.63 9.79
N ALA A 101 9.06 9.73 10.52
CA ALA A 101 8.18 9.80 11.67
C ALA A 101 7.65 11.22 11.89
N SER A 102 6.53 11.29 12.59
CA SER A 102 6.00 12.54 13.15
C SER A 102 6.77 12.93 14.41
N THR A 103 7.19 14.18 14.48
CA THR A 103 7.90 14.76 15.63
C THR A 103 7.03 15.83 16.29
N LYS A 104 7.58 16.53 17.29
CA LYS A 104 6.91 17.68 17.90
C LYS A 104 6.90 18.91 16.99
N ASN A 105 7.75 18.95 15.97
CA ASN A 105 7.93 20.11 15.10
C ASN A 105 7.09 20.02 13.82
N GLY A 106 6.78 18.81 13.36
CA GLY A 106 5.97 18.56 12.16
C GLY A 106 5.80 17.06 11.92
N SER A 107 5.22 16.68 10.78
CA SER A 107 5.01 15.27 10.44
C SER A 107 5.57 14.88 9.07
N ILE A 108 5.95 13.61 8.93
CA ILE A 108 6.19 12.98 7.63
C ILE A 108 5.21 11.83 7.51
N THR A 109 4.26 11.93 6.58
CA THR A 109 3.37 10.84 6.19
C THR A 109 3.94 10.21 4.93
N SER A 110 4.42 8.96 5.04
CA SER A 110 5.03 8.27 3.90
C SER A 110 4.09 7.26 3.24
N VAL A 111 4.09 7.25 1.90
CA VAL A 111 3.46 6.21 1.08
C VAL A 111 4.57 5.51 0.31
N GLN A 112 4.77 4.23 0.59
CA GLN A 112 5.90 3.47 0.08
C GLN A 112 5.40 2.29 -0.76
N ALA A 113 5.79 2.25 -2.03
CA ALA A 113 5.54 1.09 -2.87
C ALA A 113 6.52 -0.02 -2.50
N VAL A 114 6.00 -1.18 -2.09
CA VAL A 114 6.78 -2.38 -1.75
C VAL A 114 6.56 -3.41 -2.86
N TYR A 115 7.59 -3.65 -3.66
CA TYR A 115 7.57 -4.78 -4.59
C TYR A 115 7.80 -6.10 -3.83
N VAL A 116 6.87 -7.04 -3.97
CA VAL A 116 6.98 -8.38 -3.37
C VAL A 116 7.52 -9.34 -4.43
N PRO A 117 8.76 -9.86 -4.29
CA PRO A 117 9.32 -10.78 -5.27
C PRO A 117 8.54 -12.09 -5.29
N ALA A 118 8.17 -12.56 -6.48
CA ALA A 118 7.47 -13.83 -6.70
C ALA A 118 6.18 -14.02 -5.89
N ASP A 119 5.51 -12.92 -5.52
CA ASP A 119 4.30 -12.93 -4.67
C ASP A 119 4.55 -13.58 -3.27
N ASP A 120 5.81 -13.66 -2.80
CA ASP A 120 6.21 -14.22 -1.50
C ASP A 120 6.40 -13.14 -0.43
N LEU A 121 5.41 -12.99 0.46
CA LEU A 121 5.44 -12.06 1.59
C LEU A 121 6.46 -12.46 2.68
N THR A 122 6.99 -13.68 2.64
CA THR A 122 7.98 -14.17 3.61
C THR A 122 9.42 -13.85 3.21
N ASP A 123 9.63 -13.26 2.04
CA ASP A 123 10.93 -12.75 1.62
C ASP A 123 11.47 -11.72 2.64
N PRO A 124 12.77 -11.79 3.02
CA PRO A 124 13.34 -10.92 4.03
C PRO A 124 13.19 -9.42 3.74
N ALA A 125 13.17 -8.98 2.48
CA ALA A 125 13.06 -7.56 2.15
C ALA A 125 11.67 -7.00 2.48
N PRO A 126 10.54 -7.50 1.92
CA PRO A 126 9.20 -7.11 2.35
C PRO A 126 8.97 -7.27 3.86
N ALA A 127 9.38 -8.40 4.43
CA ALA A 127 9.22 -8.67 5.87
C ALA A 127 9.91 -7.61 6.75
N SER A 128 11.11 -7.16 6.35
CA SER A 128 11.83 -6.10 7.07
C SER A 128 11.14 -4.74 6.98
N VAL A 129 10.44 -4.44 5.88
CA VAL A 129 9.69 -3.19 5.71
C VAL A 129 8.41 -3.21 6.53
N PHE A 130 7.65 -4.31 6.49
CA PHE A 130 6.34 -4.41 7.15
C PHE A 130 6.39 -4.15 8.65
N ALA A 131 7.50 -4.49 9.32
CA ALA A 131 7.69 -4.21 10.74
C ALA A 131 7.63 -2.70 11.08
N HIS A 132 7.95 -1.83 10.12
CA HIS A 132 7.97 -0.37 10.31
C HIS A 132 6.70 0.34 9.82
N LEU A 133 5.78 -0.35 9.14
CA LEU A 133 4.59 0.28 8.58
C LEU A 133 3.44 0.32 9.61
N ASP A 134 2.74 1.47 9.67
CA ASP A 134 1.52 1.63 10.47
C ASP A 134 0.26 1.12 9.77
N ALA A 135 0.28 1.09 8.44
CA ALA A 135 -0.76 0.53 7.61
C ALA A 135 -0.16 -0.19 6.40
N THR A 136 -0.77 -1.31 6.03
CA THR A 136 -0.41 -2.10 4.85
C THR A 136 -1.61 -2.18 3.92
N THR A 137 -1.41 -1.80 2.66
CA THR A 137 -2.40 -1.97 1.60
C THR A 137 -1.85 -2.99 0.62
N VAL A 138 -2.41 -4.20 0.65
CA VAL A 138 -1.94 -5.32 -0.18
C VAL A 138 -2.71 -5.30 -1.50
N LEU A 139 -2.00 -5.33 -2.62
CA LEU A 139 -2.60 -5.43 -3.94
C LEU A 139 -2.55 -6.88 -4.43
N ASN A 140 -3.70 -7.46 -4.78
CA ASN A 140 -3.81 -8.88 -5.12
C ASN A 140 -4.18 -9.07 -6.61
N ARG A 141 -3.36 -9.87 -7.32
CA ARG A 141 -3.57 -10.17 -8.74
C ARG A 141 -4.93 -10.84 -9.01
N LYS A 142 -5.39 -11.74 -8.14
CA LYS A 142 -6.68 -12.42 -8.30
C LYS A 142 -7.88 -11.45 -8.25
N ILE A 143 -7.75 -10.35 -7.50
CA ILE A 143 -8.79 -9.31 -7.42
C ILE A 143 -8.78 -8.47 -8.72
N ALA A 144 -7.60 -8.11 -9.21
CA ALA A 144 -7.45 -7.41 -10.50
C ALA A 144 -8.00 -8.24 -11.68
N GLU A 145 -7.79 -9.56 -11.68
CA GLU A 145 -8.31 -10.50 -12.69
C GLU A 145 -9.85 -10.55 -12.71
N LYS A 146 -10.51 -10.26 -11.58
CA LYS A 146 -11.97 -10.09 -11.51
C LYS A 146 -12.46 -8.74 -12.06
N GLY A 147 -11.55 -7.86 -12.47
CA GLY A 147 -11.87 -6.50 -12.94
C GLY A 147 -12.18 -5.51 -11.82
N ILE A 148 -11.80 -5.80 -10.57
CA ILE A 148 -12.02 -4.92 -9.42
C ILE A 148 -10.79 -4.01 -9.28
N TYR A 149 -11.01 -2.70 -9.41
CA TYR A 149 -9.99 -1.68 -9.24
C TYR A 149 -10.45 -0.61 -8.22
N PRO A 150 -9.59 -0.24 -7.24
CA PRO A 150 -8.25 -0.76 -7.01
C PRO A 150 -8.24 -2.22 -6.54
N ALA A 151 -7.18 -2.96 -6.88
CA ALA A 151 -7.06 -4.38 -6.56
C ALA A 151 -6.62 -4.64 -5.10
N VAL A 152 -7.16 -3.87 -4.16
CA VAL A 152 -6.84 -3.97 -2.73
C VAL A 152 -7.47 -5.24 -2.16
N ASP A 153 -6.67 -6.02 -1.43
CA ASP A 153 -7.17 -7.16 -0.66
C ASP A 153 -7.73 -6.68 0.68
N PRO A 154 -9.05 -6.76 0.91
CA PRO A 154 -9.68 -6.22 2.13
C PRO A 154 -9.42 -7.07 3.38
N LEU A 155 -8.92 -8.30 3.23
CA LEU A 155 -8.62 -9.21 4.33
C LEU A 155 -7.14 -9.17 4.70
N ASP A 156 -6.25 -9.04 3.71
CA ASP A 156 -4.80 -8.98 3.95
C ASP A 156 -4.28 -7.56 4.22
N SER A 157 -5.07 -6.52 3.90
CA SER A 157 -4.74 -5.12 4.23
C SER A 157 -5.08 -4.80 5.68
N THR A 158 -4.19 -4.10 6.37
CA THR A 158 -4.33 -3.81 7.80
C THR A 158 -3.94 -2.38 8.14
N SER A 159 -4.42 -1.88 9.28
CA SER A 159 -4.03 -0.58 9.81
C SER A 159 -4.06 -0.60 11.34
N ARG A 160 -3.04 -0.02 11.99
CA ARG A 160 -2.99 0.10 13.45
C ARG A 160 -4.09 0.99 14.03
N ILE A 161 -4.59 1.95 13.24
CA ILE A 161 -5.63 2.88 13.69
C ILE A 161 -7.05 2.34 13.50
N LEU A 162 -7.21 1.12 12.95
CA LEU A 162 -8.50 0.43 12.87
C LEU A 162 -8.90 -0.08 14.27
N SER A 163 -9.21 0.85 15.17
CA SER A 163 -9.63 0.58 16.54
C SER A 163 -10.77 1.51 16.97
N PRO A 164 -11.75 1.05 17.77
CA PRO A 164 -12.88 1.88 18.20
C PRO A 164 -12.46 3.17 18.90
N GLN A 165 -11.34 3.15 19.62
CA GLN A 165 -10.83 4.31 20.35
C GLN A 165 -10.31 5.42 19.42
N MET A 166 -9.82 5.06 18.22
CA MET A 166 -9.23 6.02 17.27
C MET A 166 -10.23 6.49 16.22
N ILE A 167 -11.03 5.57 15.66
CA ILE A 167 -11.95 5.86 14.54
C ILE A 167 -13.43 5.91 14.93
N GLY A 168 -13.76 5.60 16.19
CA GLY A 168 -15.12 5.52 16.69
C GLY A 168 -15.77 4.14 16.45
N GLU A 169 -16.77 3.82 17.27
CA GLU A 169 -17.45 2.51 17.24
C GLU A 169 -18.12 2.24 15.90
N LYS A 170 -18.92 3.19 15.38
CA LYS A 170 -19.65 3.00 14.11
C LYS A 170 -18.74 2.65 12.95
N HIS A 171 -17.60 3.33 12.81
CA HIS A 171 -16.65 3.03 11.74
C HIS A 171 -16.05 1.64 11.93
N TYR A 172 -15.60 1.32 13.15
CA TYR A 172 -15.02 0.03 13.46
C TYR A 172 -15.99 -1.14 13.22
N GLU A 173 -17.24 -1.02 13.67
CA GLU A 173 -18.27 -2.05 13.48
C GLU A 173 -18.57 -2.31 12.01
N ILE A 174 -18.68 -1.25 11.20
CA ILE A 174 -18.89 -1.39 9.76
C ILE A 174 -17.68 -2.08 9.12
N ALA A 175 -16.46 -1.61 9.39
CA ALA A 175 -15.24 -2.18 8.80
C ALA A 175 -15.06 -3.67 9.16
N THR A 176 -15.22 -4.01 10.44
CA THR A 176 -15.12 -5.40 10.90
C THR A 176 -16.26 -6.27 10.42
N GLY A 177 -17.48 -5.76 10.34
CA GLY A 177 -18.63 -6.47 9.75
C GLY A 177 -18.40 -6.81 8.29
N ILE A 178 -17.85 -5.88 7.50
CA ILE A 178 -17.48 -6.12 6.11
C ILE A 178 -16.41 -7.22 6.00
N GLN A 179 -15.36 -7.16 6.83
CA GLN A 179 -14.33 -8.20 6.86
C GLN A 179 -14.88 -9.58 7.23
N GLN A 180 -15.80 -9.65 8.21
CA GLN A 180 -16.44 -10.90 8.61
C GLN A 180 -17.28 -11.51 7.48
N VAL A 181 -18.06 -10.69 6.76
CA VAL A 181 -18.86 -11.16 5.61
C VAL A 181 -17.95 -11.67 4.50
N LEU A 182 -16.85 -10.97 4.20
CA LEU A 182 -15.90 -11.38 3.17
C LEU A 182 -15.11 -12.63 3.57
N GLN A 183 -14.74 -12.78 4.85
CA GLN A 183 -14.09 -13.98 5.36
C GLN A 183 -15.03 -15.19 5.27
N LYS A 184 -16.28 -15.05 5.73
CA LYS A 184 -17.29 -16.11 5.59
C LYS A 184 -17.53 -16.46 4.13
N TYR A 185 -17.54 -15.48 3.23
CA TYR A 185 -17.65 -15.74 1.80
C TYR A 185 -16.47 -16.54 1.25
N LYS A 186 -15.24 -16.23 1.66
CA LYS A 186 -14.04 -16.99 1.30
C LYS A 186 -14.13 -18.44 1.75
N ASP A 187 -14.58 -18.70 2.97
CA ASP A 187 -14.76 -20.06 3.50
C ASP A 187 -15.85 -20.84 2.74
N LEU A 188 -16.90 -20.15 2.29
CA LEU A 188 -17.98 -20.73 1.48
C LEU A 188 -17.58 -20.99 0.02
N GLN A 189 -16.54 -20.34 -0.52
CA GLN A 189 -16.14 -20.50 -1.93
C GLN A 189 -15.72 -21.94 -2.26
N ASP A 190 -15.00 -22.61 -1.37
CA ASP A 190 -14.57 -24.00 -1.57
C ASP A 190 -15.78 -24.95 -1.60
N ILE A 191 -16.77 -24.71 -0.74
CA ILE A 191 -18.03 -25.48 -0.72
C ILE A 191 -18.82 -25.23 -2.02
N ILE A 192 -18.95 -23.98 -2.45
CA ILE A 192 -19.64 -23.60 -3.69
C ILE A 192 -18.96 -24.25 -4.91
N ALA A 193 -17.64 -24.34 -4.91
CA ALA A 193 -16.88 -24.93 -6.02
C ALA A 193 -17.11 -26.45 -6.16
N ILE A 194 -17.42 -27.15 -5.05
CA ILE A 194 -17.62 -28.61 -5.02
C ILE A 194 -19.10 -28.98 -5.16
N LEU A 195 -19.96 -28.37 -4.35
CA LEU A 195 -21.38 -28.75 -4.20
C LEU A 195 -22.32 -27.86 -5.02
N GLY A 196 -21.90 -26.67 -5.41
CA GLY A 196 -22.75 -25.65 -6.03
C GLY A 196 -23.42 -24.73 -5.02
N LEU A 197 -23.97 -23.61 -5.51
CA LEU A 197 -24.55 -22.55 -4.69
C LEU A 197 -25.91 -22.94 -4.07
N ASP A 198 -26.63 -23.88 -4.70
CA ASP A 198 -27.97 -24.27 -4.29
C ASP A 198 -28.00 -25.09 -2.99
N GLU A 199 -26.89 -25.77 -2.68
CA GLU A 199 -26.68 -26.62 -1.51
C GLU A 199 -26.39 -25.82 -0.22
N LEU A 200 -26.19 -24.51 -0.33
CA LEU A 200 -26.00 -23.64 0.83
C LEU A 200 -27.30 -23.40 1.58
N SER A 201 -27.19 -23.15 2.89
CA SER A 201 -28.31 -22.65 3.68
C SER A 201 -28.81 -21.30 3.14
N GLU A 202 -30.07 -20.96 3.38
CA GLU A 202 -30.61 -19.66 2.94
C GLU A 202 -29.89 -18.46 3.58
N GLU A 203 -29.32 -18.64 4.78
CA GLU A 203 -28.48 -17.63 5.43
C GLU A 203 -27.12 -17.46 4.72
N ASP A 204 -26.51 -18.55 4.32
CA ASP A 204 -25.23 -18.53 3.60
C ASP A 204 -25.40 -17.99 2.18
N LYS A 205 -26.52 -18.31 1.51
CA LYS A 205 -26.87 -17.68 0.22
C LYS A 205 -26.97 -16.17 0.34
N LYS A 206 -27.63 -15.66 1.38
CA LYS A 206 -27.70 -14.20 1.67
C LYS A 206 -26.32 -13.63 1.96
N THR A 207 -25.47 -14.34 2.70
CA THR A 207 -24.09 -13.93 2.98
C THR A 207 -23.30 -13.79 1.68
N VAL A 208 -23.37 -14.79 0.79
CA VAL A 208 -22.70 -14.79 -0.51
C VAL A 208 -23.20 -13.63 -1.39
N GLU A 209 -24.50 -13.36 -1.41
CA GLU A 209 -25.07 -12.25 -2.16
C GLU A 209 -24.53 -10.89 -1.67
N ARG A 210 -24.52 -10.69 -0.34
CA ARG A 210 -23.96 -9.48 0.28
C ARG A 210 -22.47 -9.35 0.00
N ALA A 211 -21.69 -10.41 0.17
CA ALA A 211 -20.26 -10.42 -0.09
C ALA A 211 -19.93 -10.04 -1.54
N ARG A 212 -20.68 -10.57 -2.52
CA ARG A 212 -20.53 -10.20 -3.94
C ARG A 212 -20.85 -8.72 -4.21
N LYS A 213 -21.85 -8.16 -3.51
CA LYS A 213 -22.16 -6.72 -3.58
C LYS A 213 -21.02 -5.89 -2.99
N ILE A 214 -20.49 -6.29 -1.83
CA ILE A 214 -19.35 -5.66 -1.16
C ILE A 214 -18.10 -5.69 -2.05
N GLU A 215 -17.70 -6.85 -2.59
CA GLU A 215 -16.53 -6.97 -3.47
C GLU A 215 -16.59 -5.99 -4.65
N LYS A 216 -17.77 -5.84 -5.26
CA LYS A 216 -17.97 -4.87 -6.35
C LYS A 216 -18.00 -3.43 -5.86
N PHE A 217 -18.60 -3.18 -4.70
CA PHE A 217 -18.74 -1.83 -4.14
C PHE A 217 -17.41 -1.27 -3.61
N LEU A 218 -16.43 -2.13 -3.33
CA LEU A 218 -15.04 -1.74 -3.06
C LEU A 218 -14.31 -1.20 -4.31
N SER A 219 -14.86 -1.39 -5.52
CA SER A 219 -14.27 -0.80 -6.73
C SER A 219 -14.64 0.67 -6.88
N GLN A 220 -13.71 1.47 -7.40
CA GLN A 220 -13.89 2.91 -7.59
C GLN A 220 -13.14 3.40 -8.83
N PRO A 221 -13.79 4.18 -9.72
CA PRO A 221 -13.11 4.79 -10.87
C PRO A 221 -12.17 5.91 -10.40
N PHE A 222 -10.91 5.83 -10.81
CA PHE A 222 -9.88 6.82 -10.47
C PHE A 222 -9.82 7.94 -11.51
N PHE A 223 -9.59 9.17 -11.06
CA PHE A 223 -9.38 10.32 -11.94
C PHE A 223 -8.23 10.10 -12.92
N VAL A 224 -7.10 9.56 -12.44
CA VAL A 224 -5.93 9.24 -13.26
C VAL A 224 -6.17 8.09 -14.25
N ALA A 225 -7.20 7.26 -14.01
CA ALA A 225 -7.54 6.13 -14.86
C ALA A 225 -8.59 6.48 -15.93
N GLU A 226 -9.11 7.70 -15.95
CA GLU A 226 -10.17 8.13 -16.88
C GLU A 226 -9.74 7.98 -18.34
N VAL A 227 -8.46 8.25 -18.65
CA VAL A 227 -7.86 8.09 -19.99
C VAL A 227 -7.90 6.63 -20.48
N PHE A 228 -7.83 5.65 -19.56
CA PHE A 228 -7.80 4.22 -19.89
C PHE A 228 -9.18 3.57 -19.82
N THR A 229 -10.04 4.04 -18.91
CA THR A 229 -11.33 3.41 -18.60
C THR A 229 -12.52 4.12 -19.24
N GLY A 230 -12.36 5.38 -19.67
CA GLY A 230 -13.43 6.23 -20.19
C GLY A 230 -14.51 6.62 -19.17
N SER A 231 -14.36 6.19 -17.91
CA SER A 231 -15.31 6.49 -16.83
C SER A 231 -14.76 7.66 -15.99
N PRO A 232 -15.58 8.67 -15.66
CA PRO A 232 -15.13 9.80 -14.88
C PRO A 232 -14.74 9.35 -13.48
N GLY A 233 -13.61 9.87 -12.99
CA GLY A 233 -13.15 9.61 -11.63
C GLY A 233 -14.18 10.07 -10.59
N LYS A 234 -14.24 9.37 -9.46
CA LYS A 234 -15.10 9.74 -8.33
C LYS A 234 -14.28 9.90 -7.07
N TYR A 235 -14.60 10.92 -6.30
CA TYR A 235 -14.16 11.07 -4.91
C TYR A 235 -15.34 10.72 -4.01
N VAL A 236 -15.12 9.85 -3.03
CA VAL A 236 -16.15 9.41 -2.08
C VAL A 236 -15.72 9.83 -0.68
N THR A 237 -16.58 10.55 0.02
CA THR A 237 -16.29 11.01 1.39
C THR A 237 -16.35 9.86 2.38
N LEU A 238 -15.70 10.00 3.54
CA LEU A 238 -15.78 8.99 4.60
C LEU A 238 -17.23 8.73 5.04
N GLN A 239 -18.05 9.79 5.14
CA GLN A 239 -19.45 9.65 5.55
C GLN A 239 -20.25 8.81 4.55
N GLU A 240 -20.12 9.09 3.26
CA GLU A 240 -20.79 8.32 2.19
C GLU A 240 -20.32 6.87 2.17
N THR A 241 -19.03 6.62 2.41
CA THR A 241 -18.47 5.27 2.53
C THR A 241 -19.14 4.51 3.68
N LEU A 242 -19.22 5.11 4.87
CA LEU A 242 -19.84 4.47 6.04
C LEU A 242 -21.34 4.24 5.86
N GLU A 243 -22.07 5.19 5.28
CA GLU A 243 -23.49 5.03 4.99
C GLU A 243 -23.73 3.96 3.92
N GLY A 244 -22.91 3.93 2.86
CA GLY A 244 -22.99 2.97 1.78
C GLY A 244 -22.74 1.54 2.26
N PHE A 245 -21.62 1.30 2.95
CA PHE A 245 -21.32 -0.03 3.50
C PHE A 245 -22.27 -0.43 4.64
N GLY A 246 -22.67 0.53 5.48
CA GLY A 246 -23.66 0.29 6.53
C GLY A 246 -25.03 -0.12 6.01
N GLY A 247 -25.42 0.32 4.80
CA GLY A 247 -26.66 -0.12 4.15
C GLY A 247 -26.59 -1.48 3.45
N ILE A 248 -25.39 -2.01 3.19
CA ILE A 248 -25.19 -3.33 2.56
C ILE A 248 -25.16 -4.45 3.60
N LEU A 249 -24.62 -4.17 4.79
CA LEU A 249 -24.63 -5.06 5.95
C LEU A 249 -26.05 -5.32 6.46
#